data_AF-A0A7S9PSS3-F1
#
_entry.id   AF-A0A7S9PSS3-F1
#
_cell.length_a   1.000
_cell.length_b   1.000
_cell.length_c   1.000
_cell.angle_alpha   90.00
_cell.angle_beta   90.00
_cell.angle_gamma   90.00
#
_symmetry.space_group_name_H-M   'P 1'
#
loop_
_entity.id
_entity.type
_entity.pdbx_description
1 polymer ?
#
loop_
_entity_poly.entity_id
_entity_poly.type
_entity_poly.pdbx_seq_one_letter_code
_entity_poly.pdbx_strand_id
1 'polypeptide(L)'
;MHFSIKRAVEGGDDIRGYELPSWALLVILIDILLLIPTVLLFEYTFKMIYPVFAMVEDENPPAYEPVSLQDQSADAEGGAGIGITRNGFKHTRGQPRTVTSSFRAINRLLVANGGFGANFRGFFCFLAQVFLTSMVVGIFTGAVGGFFYPVATLLASLILVQLSTAWVHIVISEKSPLHFWSRLPPFRRTFDATWKAVTIFWFAREVARFVPFAAAFILGLQMPKTGLNEPMDMNAMDASFIVKSLLVILVTLACSIFVIIPAYVVLVRVQASLLPVEQSTIIPFDRSFEGKVEPEVVGGKGYATVTDAWVTFSRSSWRRLLTLYVKMFLLSIGALLVSSAIIVPQAVFIAKHSKQVR
;
A
#
# COMPACT_ATOMS: atom_id res chain seq x y z
N MET A 1 30.43 -22.28 -20.09
CA MET A 1 29.05 -22.83 -20.11
C MET A 1 28.18 -21.88 -20.92
N HIS A 2 27.94 -22.23 -22.18
CA HIS A 2 27.06 -21.49 -23.10
C HIS A 2 25.61 -21.92 -22.82
N PHE A 3 24.77 -21.01 -22.34
CA PHE A 3 23.32 -21.23 -22.34
C PHE A 3 22.77 -20.78 -23.69
N SER A 4 22.56 -21.73 -24.60
CA SER A 4 21.85 -21.51 -25.85
C SER A 4 20.41 -21.98 -25.65
N ILE A 5 19.47 -21.04 -25.48
CA ILE A 5 18.04 -21.34 -25.49
C ILE A 5 17.62 -21.40 -26.97
N LYS A 6 17.68 -22.61 -27.56
CA LYS A 6 17.03 -22.90 -28.84
C LYS A 6 15.53 -23.03 -28.59
N ARG A 7 14.73 -22.03 -28.98
CA ARG A 7 13.28 -22.19 -29.15
C ARG A 7 12.97 -22.48 -30.61
N ALA A 8 12.35 -23.63 -30.84
CA ALA A 8 11.72 -23.97 -32.10
C ALA A 8 10.48 -23.09 -32.29
N VAL A 9 10.55 -22.18 -33.27
CA VAL A 9 9.38 -21.57 -33.92
C VAL A 9 9.72 -21.57 -35.41
N GLU A 10 9.33 -22.63 -36.10
CA GLU A 10 9.32 -22.68 -37.56
C GLU A 10 8.06 -21.95 -38.04
N GLY A 11 8.25 -20.87 -38.80
CA GLY A 11 7.22 -20.27 -39.64
C GLY A 11 6.85 -18.84 -39.27
N GLY A 12 7.40 -17.88 -40.02
CA GLY A 12 6.88 -16.51 -40.16
C GLY A 12 7.82 -15.42 -39.62
N ASP A 13 8.43 -14.70 -40.55
CA ASP A 13 9.36 -13.57 -40.40
C ASP A 13 10.68 -13.85 -39.67
N ASP A 14 11.76 -13.51 -40.37
CA ASP A 14 13.16 -13.64 -40.01
C ASP A 14 13.47 -12.73 -38.79
N ILE A 15 13.10 -13.18 -37.58
CA ILE A 15 13.48 -12.50 -36.33
C ILE A 15 14.99 -12.67 -36.19
N ARG A 16 15.73 -11.69 -36.73
CA ARG A 16 17.18 -11.57 -36.57
C ARG A 16 17.52 -11.73 -35.08
N GLY A 17 18.12 -12.86 -34.73
CA GLY A 17 18.57 -13.10 -33.37
C GLY A 17 19.67 -12.10 -33.03
N TYR A 18 19.58 -11.41 -31.90
CA TYR A 18 20.68 -10.60 -31.38
C TYR A 18 21.33 -11.36 -30.23
N GLU A 19 22.64 -11.59 -30.33
CA GLU A 19 23.46 -12.08 -29.24
C GLU A 19 23.80 -10.91 -28.31
N LEU A 20 23.27 -10.98 -27.09
CA LEU A 20 23.61 -10.03 -26.04
C LEU A 20 25.07 -10.21 -25.61
N PRO A 21 25.79 -9.12 -25.30
CA PRO A 21 27.11 -9.21 -24.70
C PRO A 21 27.09 -10.05 -23.43
N SER A 22 28.14 -10.84 -23.17
CA SER A 22 28.23 -11.69 -21.97
C SER A 22 28.14 -10.90 -20.66
N TRP A 23 28.56 -9.63 -20.64
CA TRP A 23 28.45 -8.72 -19.50
C TRP A 23 27.06 -8.10 -19.33
N ALA A 24 26.19 -8.13 -20.35
CA ALA A 24 24.86 -7.52 -20.28
C ALA A 24 23.97 -8.19 -19.25
N LEU A 25 24.09 -9.52 -19.09
CA LEU A 25 23.38 -10.26 -18.05
C LEU A 25 23.78 -9.79 -16.64
N LEU A 26 25.08 -9.54 -16.43
CA LEU A 26 25.58 -9.04 -15.15
C LEU A 26 25.01 -7.65 -14.85
N VAL A 27 24.98 -6.75 -15.82
CA VAL A 27 24.39 -5.41 -15.67
C VAL A 27 22.90 -5.51 -15.31
N ILE A 28 22.13 -6.32 -16.05
CA ILE A 28 20.71 -6.57 -15.77
C ILE A 28 20.51 -7.12 -14.35
N LEU A 29 21.37 -8.04 -13.91
CA LEU A 29 21.29 -8.61 -12.57
C LEU A 29 21.56 -7.58 -11.47
N ILE A 30 22.54 -6.69 -11.68
CA ILE A 30 22.79 -5.56 -10.77
C ILE A 30 21.60 -4.62 -10.74
N ASP A 31 21.03 -4.28 -11.89
CA ASP A 31 19.85 -3.40 -11.97
C ASP A 31 18.67 -4.02 -11.22
N ILE A 32 18.41 -5.32 -11.40
CA ILE A 32 17.38 -6.05 -10.65
C ILE A 32 17.64 -5.98 -9.13
N LEU A 33 18.89 -6.21 -8.71
CA LEU A 33 19.26 -6.20 -7.29
C LEU A 33 19.12 -4.81 -6.64
N LEU A 34 19.29 -3.73 -7.41
CA LEU A 34 19.11 -2.35 -6.94
C LEU A 34 17.65 -1.87 -7.05
N LEU A 35 16.96 -2.23 -8.12
CA LEU A 35 15.60 -1.76 -8.41
C LEU A 35 14.56 -2.50 -7.58
N ILE A 36 14.70 -3.81 -7.32
CA ILE A 36 13.72 -4.56 -6.51
C ILE A 36 13.54 -3.93 -5.11
N PRO A 37 14.60 -3.71 -4.30
CA PRO A 37 14.45 -3.09 -2.99
C PRO A 37 13.86 -1.68 -3.08
N THR A 38 14.23 -0.92 -4.12
CA THR A 38 13.71 0.42 -4.36
C THR A 38 12.21 0.37 -4.64
N VAL A 39 11.76 -0.44 -5.60
CA VAL A 39 10.35 -0.62 -5.94
C VAL A 39 9.57 -1.11 -4.71
N LEU A 40 10.11 -2.07 -3.95
CA LEU A 40 9.48 -2.52 -2.72
C LEU A 40 9.33 -1.39 -1.69
N LEU A 41 10.34 -0.56 -1.48
CA LEU A 41 10.25 0.57 -0.56
C LEU A 41 9.14 1.56 -0.99
N PHE A 42 9.04 1.86 -2.28
CA PHE A 42 8.05 2.79 -2.81
C PHE A 42 6.62 2.23 -2.80
N GLU A 43 6.43 1.04 -3.37
CA GLU A 43 5.12 0.42 -3.53
C GLU A 43 4.58 -0.18 -2.23
N TYR A 44 5.46 -0.66 -1.34
CA TYR A 44 5.03 -1.25 -0.07
C TYR A 44 5.13 -0.24 1.07
N THR A 45 6.32 0.27 1.36
CA THR A 45 6.51 1.10 2.57
C THR A 45 5.86 2.48 2.42
N PHE A 46 6.16 3.22 1.35
CA PHE A 46 5.62 4.56 1.20
C PHE A 46 4.14 4.51 0.86
N LYS A 47 3.74 3.79 -0.20
CA LYS A 47 2.36 3.80 -0.69
C LYS A 47 1.35 3.09 0.22
N MET A 48 1.76 2.06 0.98
CA MET A 48 0.84 1.28 1.82
C MET A 48 1.01 1.58 3.32
N ILE A 49 2.23 1.46 3.86
CA ILE A 49 2.44 1.55 5.32
C ILE A 49 2.27 2.98 5.85
N TYR A 50 2.91 3.97 5.22
CA TYR A 50 2.93 5.34 5.74
C TYR A 50 1.53 5.98 5.79
N PRO A 51 0.67 5.86 4.76
CA PRO A 51 -0.69 6.36 4.84
C PRO A 51 -1.53 5.69 5.93
N VAL A 52 -1.33 4.40 6.24
CA VAL A 52 -2.04 3.74 7.35
C VAL A 52 -1.81 4.47 8.67
N PHE A 53 -0.56 4.84 8.98
CA PHE A 53 -0.26 5.64 10.18
C PHE A 53 -1.02 6.97 10.18
N ALA A 54 -1.01 7.69 9.05
CA ALA A 54 -1.70 8.97 8.96
C ALA A 54 -3.23 8.87 9.07
N MET A 55 -3.81 7.73 8.70
CA MET A 55 -5.26 7.47 8.78
C MET A 55 -5.72 7.12 10.20
N VAL A 56 -4.88 6.45 10.98
CA VAL A 56 -5.23 5.99 12.33
C VAL A 56 -4.74 6.92 13.43
N GLU A 57 -3.76 7.78 13.17
CA GLU A 57 -3.17 8.65 14.19
C GLU A 57 -4.21 9.58 14.83
N ASP A 58 -4.28 9.54 16.15
CA ASP A 58 -5.03 10.50 16.95
C ASP A 58 -4.28 11.83 17.06
N GLU A 59 -4.99 12.93 16.79
CA GLU A 59 -4.43 14.28 16.87
C GLU A 59 -4.37 14.81 18.30
N ASN A 60 -5.23 14.32 19.19
CA ASN A 60 -5.31 14.82 20.57
C ASN A 60 -5.29 13.66 21.57
N PRO A 61 -4.15 12.94 21.68
CA PRO A 61 -4.06 11.85 22.63
C PRO A 61 -4.33 12.36 24.04
N PRO A 62 -5.17 11.69 24.83
CA PRO A 62 -5.43 12.08 26.21
C PRO A 62 -4.11 12.12 26.99
N ALA A 63 -3.95 13.13 27.85
CA ALA A 63 -2.73 13.32 28.65
C ALA A 63 -2.45 12.20 29.67
N TYR A 64 -3.38 11.25 29.81
CA TYR A 64 -3.28 10.12 30.72
C TYR A 64 -3.15 8.82 29.92
N GLU A 65 -2.00 8.17 30.03
CA GLU A 65 -1.76 6.84 29.48
C GLU A 65 -2.55 5.82 30.33
N PRO A 66 -3.36 4.92 29.74
CA PRO A 66 -4.03 3.89 30.52
C PRO A 66 -2.98 2.97 31.15
N VAL A 67 -2.95 2.95 32.48
CA VAL A 67 -2.13 2.03 33.26
C VAL A 67 -2.52 0.60 32.88
N SER A 68 -1.56 -0.17 32.38
CA SER A 68 -1.70 -1.61 32.21
C SER A 68 -2.05 -2.23 33.55
N LEU A 69 -3.27 -2.74 33.71
CA LEU A 69 -3.73 -3.42 34.93
C LEU A 69 -2.95 -4.73 35.22
N GLN A 70 -2.01 -5.11 34.36
CA GLN A 70 -1.13 -6.28 34.54
C GLN A 70 0.11 -6.01 35.40
N ASP A 71 0.38 -4.76 35.80
CA ASP A 71 1.54 -4.42 36.64
C ASP A 71 1.19 -4.34 38.15
N GLN A 72 0.00 -4.77 38.56
CA GLN A 72 -0.44 -4.71 39.96
C GLN A 72 -0.26 -6.02 40.76
N SER A 73 0.62 -6.91 40.30
CA SER A 73 0.97 -8.12 41.06
C SER A 73 2.43 -8.54 40.82
N ALA A 74 3.38 -7.73 41.28
CA ALA A 74 4.71 -8.18 41.68
C ALA A 74 5.44 -7.06 42.45
N ASP A 75 5.40 -7.16 43.77
CA ASP A 75 6.48 -6.89 44.71
C ASP A 75 7.12 -5.49 44.75
N ALA A 76 6.77 -4.80 45.82
CA ALA A 76 7.68 -3.92 46.52
C ALA A 76 8.87 -4.73 47.06
N GLU A 77 10.04 -4.60 46.46
CA GLU A 77 11.32 -4.70 47.17
C GLU A 77 12.46 -4.12 46.32
N GLY A 78 13.34 -3.37 46.97
CA GLY A 78 14.31 -2.49 46.35
C GLY A 78 15.45 -3.19 45.61
N GLY A 79 15.93 -2.54 44.55
CA GLY A 79 17.17 -2.90 43.88
C GLY A 79 17.31 -2.13 42.58
N ALA A 80 18.38 -1.36 42.45
CA ALA A 80 18.67 -0.47 41.33
C ALA A 80 18.54 -1.16 39.96
N GLY A 81 17.37 -1.03 39.34
CA GLY A 81 17.11 -1.47 37.98
C GLY A 81 17.49 -0.36 37.00
N ILE A 82 18.37 -0.70 36.05
CA ILE A 82 18.59 0.07 34.82
C ILE A 82 17.26 0.11 34.08
N GLY A 83 16.47 1.14 34.38
CA GLY A 83 15.22 1.42 33.69
C GLY A 83 15.54 1.79 32.26
N ILE A 84 15.32 0.85 31.35
CA ILE A 84 15.19 1.15 29.92
C ILE A 84 14.01 2.11 29.83
N THR A 85 14.32 3.39 29.74
CA THR A 85 13.36 4.48 29.61
C THR A 85 12.43 4.19 28.44
N ARG A 86 11.18 3.86 28.77
CA ARG A 86 10.01 3.76 27.88
C ARG A 86 10.04 4.95 26.91
N ASN A 87 10.06 4.62 25.62
CA ASN A 87 10.38 5.50 24.50
C ASN A 87 9.83 6.93 24.65
N GLY A 88 10.73 7.90 24.50
CA GLY A 88 10.47 9.33 24.63
C GLY A 88 9.39 9.86 23.68
N PHE A 89 8.14 9.87 24.14
CA PHE A 89 7.26 10.99 23.86
C PHE A 89 7.83 12.19 24.60
N LYS A 90 8.57 13.08 23.90
CA LYS A 90 8.82 14.41 24.45
C LYS A 90 7.45 15.05 24.71
N HIS A 91 7.09 15.20 25.98
CA HIS A 91 5.90 15.95 26.39
C HIS A 91 5.84 17.24 25.59
N THR A 92 4.86 17.33 24.69
CA THR A 92 4.56 18.60 24.06
C THR A 92 3.88 19.45 25.12
N ARG A 93 4.47 20.62 25.39
CA ARG A 93 3.91 21.70 26.21
C ARG A 93 2.59 22.20 25.59
N GLY A 94 1.52 21.41 25.66
CA GLY A 94 0.17 21.78 25.22
C GLY A 94 -0.03 21.93 23.71
N GLN A 95 0.86 21.41 22.84
CA GLN A 95 0.62 21.42 21.38
C GLN A 95 0.56 19.99 20.81
N PRO A 96 -0.50 19.62 20.09
CA PRO A 96 -0.62 18.31 19.45
C PRO A 96 0.41 18.20 18.31
N ARG A 97 1.51 17.47 18.53
CA ARG A 97 2.50 17.20 17.48
C ARG A 97 2.32 15.79 16.95
N THR A 98 1.53 15.66 15.89
CA THR A 98 1.33 14.40 15.18
C THR A 98 2.63 13.94 14.52
N VAL A 99 3.02 12.69 14.76
CA VAL A 99 4.20 12.00 14.25
C VAL A 99 4.11 11.81 12.73
N THR A 100 2.90 11.74 12.14
CA THR A 100 2.75 11.57 10.68
C THR A 100 2.88 12.86 9.87
N SER A 101 3.22 13.98 10.50
CA SER A 101 3.47 15.26 9.81
C SER A 101 4.67 15.22 8.84
N SER A 102 5.56 14.23 8.96
CA SER A 102 6.70 14.08 8.04
C SER A 102 7.12 12.62 7.80
N PHE A 103 7.56 12.31 6.58
CA PHE A 103 8.18 11.03 6.19
C PHE A 103 9.29 10.60 7.14
N ARG A 104 10.16 11.55 7.50
CA ARG A 104 11.28 11.30 8.40
C ARG A 104 10.82 10.98 9.83
N ALA A 105 9.74 11.57 10.30
CA ALA A 105 9.19 11.26 11.61
C ALA A 105 8.55 9.85 11.65
N ILE A 106 7.82 9.46 10.59
CA ILE A 106 7.29 8.09 10.45
C ILE A 106 8.45 7.07 10.39
N ASN A 107 9.45 7.31 9.54
CA ASN A 107 10.61 6.41 9.45
C ASN A 107 11.36 6.31 10.79
N ARG A 108 11.54 7.43 11.50
CA ARG A 108 12.20 7.43 12.82
C ARG A 108 11.38 6.64 13.85
N LEU A 109 10.05 6.78 13.84
CA LEU A 109 9.16 6.00 14.71
C LEU A 109 9.28 4.50 14.42
N LEU A 110 9.27 4.11 13.14
CA LEU A 110 9.42 2.72 12.73
C LEU A 110 10.77 2.14 13.13
N VAL A 111 11.86 2.86 12.85
CA VAL A 111 13.22 2.42 13.18
C VAL A 111 13.41 2.32 14.69
N ALA A 112 12.83 3.22 15.49
CA ALA A 112 12.88 3.14 16.95
C ALA A 112 12.15 1.90 17.52
N ASN A 113 11.08 1.44 16.86
CA ASN A 113 10.26 0.31 17.33
C ASN A 113 10.64 -1.06 16.74
N GLY A 114 11.56 -1.13 15.77
CA GLY A 114 11.90 -2.40 15.13
C GLY A 114 13.10 -2.39 14.18
N GLY A 115 13.94 -1.35 14.23
CA GLY A 115 15.09 -1.19 13.36
C GLY A 115 14.71 -0.98 11.89
N PHE A 116 15.68 -1.17 10.99
CA PHE A 116 15.47 -0.96 9.56
C PHE A 116 14.40 -1.89 8.95
N GLY A 117 14.31 -3.13 9.44
CA GLY A 117 13.29 -4.10 9.02
C GLY A 117 11.86 -3.71 9.38
N ALA A 118 11.65 -2.73 10.25
CA ALA A 118 10.32 -2.22 10.58
C ALA A 118 9.59 -1.63 9.37
N ASN A 119 10.31 -1.13 8.37
CA ASN A 119 9.75 -0.63 7.11
C ASN A 119 9.07 -1.71 6.26
N PHE A 120 9.32 -3.00 6.54
CA PHE A 120 8.70 -4.14 5.86
C PHE A 120 7.75 -4.93 6.78
N ARG A 121 7.26 -4.30 7.86
CA ARG A 121 6.27 -4.91 8.75
C ARG A 121 5.03 -5.36 7.98
N GLY A 122 4.57 -6.58 8.26
CA GLY A 122 3.41 -7.17 7.60
C GLY A 122 3.65 -7.66 6.16
N PHE A 123 4.87 -7.58 5.63
CA PHE A 123 5.14 -7.87 4.21
C PHE A 123 4.71 -9.30 3.81
N PHE A 124 5.01 -10.30 4.63
CA PHE A 124 4.58 -11.67 4.37
C PHE A 124 3.07 -11.86 4.46
N CYS A 125 2.38 -11.13 5.34
CA CYS A 125 0.92 -11.15 5.42
C CYS A 125 0.31 -10.51 4.15
N PHE A 126 0.89 -9.40 3.68
CA PHE A 126 0.52 -8.77 2.42
C PHE A 126 0.75 -9.71 1.22
N LEU A 127 1.91 -10.39 1.17
CA LEU A 127 2.22 -11.33 0.09
C LEU A 127 1.24 -12.51 0.08
N ALA A 128 0.93 -13.06 1.26
CA ALA A 128 -0.09 -14.09 1.40
C ALA A 128 -1.47 -13.59 0.93
N GLN A 129 -1.85 -12.36 1.29
CA GLN A 129 -3.09 -11.75 0.83
C GLN A 129 -3.13 -11.60 -0.70
N VAL A 130 -2.06 -11.09 -1.34
CA VAL A 130 -1.99 -10.92 -2.80
C VAL A 130 -2.08 -12.27 -3.51
N PHE A 131 -1.34 -13.26 -3.03
CA PHE A 131 -1.34 -14.60 -3.58
C PHE A 131 -2.74 -15.25 -3.47
N LEU A 132 -3.33 -15.25 -2.28
CA LEU A 132 -4.65 -15.84 -2.04
C LEU A 132 -5.75 -15.09 -2.80
N THR A 133 -5.68 -13.76 -2.88
CA THR A 133 -6.62 -12.97 -3.68
C THR A 133 -6.55 -13.39 -5.14
N SER A 134 -5.34 -13.56 -5.68
CA SER A 134 -5.14 -13.99 -7.07
C SER A 134 -5.70 -15.39 -7.32
N MET A 135 -5.50 -16.32 -6.38
CA MET A 135 -6.10 -17.66 -6.47
C MET A 135 -7.62 -17.62 -6.45
N VAL A 136 -8.22 -16.90 -5.49
CA VAL A 136 -9.69 -16.82 -5.35
C VAL A 136 -10.31 -16.15 -6.58
N VAL A 137 -9.74 -15.05 -7.07
CA VAL A 137 -10.18 -14.40 -8.31
C VAL A 137 -10.04 -15.33 -9.50
N GLY A 138 -8.93 -16.07 -9.62
CA GLY A 138 -8.71 -17.05 -10.68
C GLY A 138 -9.76 -18.16 -10.68
N ILE A 139 -10.11 -18.70 -9.51
CA ILE A 139 -11.14 -19.73 -9.35
C ILE A 139 -12.52 -19.20 -9.80
N PHE A 140 -12.94 -18.04 -9.28
CA PHE A 140 -14.25 -17.46 -9.64
C PHE A 140 -14.33 -17.09 -11.13
N THR A 141 -13.26 -16.50 -11.67
CA THR A 141 -13.22 -16.10 -13.09
C THR A 141 -13.18 -17.32 -14.00
N GLY A 142 -12.49 -18.39 -13.60
CA GLY A 142 -12.48 -19.66 -14.33
C GLY A 142 -13.82 -20.39 -14.31
N ALA A 143 -14.57 -20.29 -13.20
CA ALA A 143 -15.86 -20.95 -13.05
C ALA A 143 -17.03 -20.21 -13.73
N VAL A 144 -17.05 -18.87 -13.64
CA VAL A 144 -18.20 -18.04 -14.09
C VAL A 144 -17.88 -17.27 -15.40
N GLY A 145 -16.61 -17.23 -15.80
CA GLY A 145 -16.14 -16.54 -17.01
C GLY A 145 -15.58 -15.14 -16.74
N GLY A 146 -14.74 -14.66 -17.68
CA GLY A 146 -14.00 -13.40 -17.60
C GLY A 146 -14.84 -12.14 -17.35
N PHE A 147 -16.10 -12.15 -17.79
CA PHE A 147 -17.02 -11.04 -17.63
C PHE A 147 -17.32 -10.70 -16.16
N PHE A 148 -17.27 -11.70 -15.26
CA PHE A 148 -17.56 -11.53 -13.84
C PHE A 148 -16.31 -11.17 -13.01
N TYR A 149 -15.21 -10.78 -13.65
CA TYR A 149 -13.96 -10.41 -12.97
C TYR A 149 -14.16 -9.37 -11.84
N PRO A 150 -14.92 -8.26 -12.01
CA PRO A 150 -15.14 -7.32 -10.92
C PRO A 150 -15.83 -7.98 -9.72
N VAL A 151 -16.85 -8.80 -9.95
CA VAL A 151 -17.56 -9.52 -8.89
C VAL A 151 -16.63 -10.53 -8.18
N ALA A 152 -15.78 -11.22 -8.94
CA ALA A 152 -14.76 -12.12 -8.39
C ALA A 152 -13.78 -11.38 -7.45
N THR A 153 -13.36 -10.16 -7.81
CA THR A 153 -12.50 -9.34 -6.94
C THR A 153 -13.20 -8.88 -5.66
N LEU A 154 -14.50 -8.57 -5.72
CA LEU A 154 -15.30 -8.25 -4.53
C LEU A 154 -15.37 -9.46 -3.59
N LEU A 155 -15.76 -10.63 -4.11
CA LEU A 155 -15.86 -11.86 -3.32
C LEU A 155 -14.52 -12.23 -2.69
N ALA A 156 -13.42 -12.14 -3.44
CA ALA A 156 -12.09 -12.37 -2.92
C ALA A 156 -11.74 -11.40 -1.76
N SER A 157 -12.06 -10.12 -1.91
CA SER A 157 -11.81 -9.12 -0.86
C SER A 157 -12.60 -9.37 0.42
N LEU A 158 -13.83 -9.89 0.30
CA LEU A 158 -14.71 -10.21 1.42
C LEU A 158 -14.31 -11.51 2.13
N ILE A 159 -13.94 -12.56 1.37
CA ILE A 159 -13.48 -13.85 1.92
C ILE A 159 -12.14 -13.68 2.65
N LEU A 160 -11.26 -12.80 2.14
CA LEU A 160 -9.92 -12.59 2.69
C LEU A 160 -9.83 -11.38 3.63
N VAL A 161 -10.97 -10.93 4.17
CA VAL A 161 -11.03 -9.74 5.02
C VAL A 161 -10.24 -9.85 6.33
N GLN A 162 -10.08 -11.07 6.83
CA GLN A 162 -9.23 -11.37 7.99
C GLN A 162 -7.76 -11.04 7.73
N LEU A 163 -7.26 -11.28 6.51
CA LEU A 163 -5.87 -11.01 6.15
C LEU A 163 -5.61 -9.52 6.01
N SER A 164 -6.52 -8.79 5.37
CA SER A 164 -6.39 -7.34 5.23
C SER A 164 -6.47 -6.63 6.57
N THR A 165 -7.34 -7.11 7.46
CA THR A 165 -7.44 -6.59 8.83
C THR A 165 -6.21 -6.94 9.67
N ALA A 166 -5.74 -8.19 9.62
CA ALA A 166 -4.52 -8.61 10.31
C ALA A 166 -3.29 -7.83 9.80
N TRP A 167 -3.21 -7.54 8.50
CA TRP A 167 -2.16 -6.71 7.95
C TRP A 167 -2.16 -5.30 8.57
N VAL A 168 -3.32 -4.65 8.67
CA VAL A 168 -3.44 -3.34 9.36
C VAL A 168 -3.00 -3.46 10.82
N HIS A 169 -3.44 -4.50 11.55
CA HIS A 169 -3.05 -4.74 12.94
C HIS A 169 -1.53 -4.88 13.09
N ILE A 170 -0.87 -5.65 12.20
CA ILE A 170 0.58 -5.83 12.22
C ILE A 170 1.33 -4.52 11.91
N VAL A 171 0.78 -3.67 11.04
CA VAL A 171 1.38 -2.38 10.70
C VAL A 171 1.36 -1.43 11.91
N ILE A 172 0.24 -1.35 12.63
CA ILE A 172 0.04 -0.37 13.72
C ILE A 172 0.48 -0.87 15.10
N SER A 173 0.62 -2.17 15.31
CA SER A 173 0.99 -2.75 16.61
C SER A 173 2.49 -2.70 16.89
N GLU A 174 2.86 -2.93 18.14
CA GLU A 174 4.23 -3.29 18.50
C GLU A 174 4.68 -4.62 17.88
N LYS A 175 5.99 -4.88 17.93
CA LYS A 175 6.57 -6.11 17.40
C LYS A 175 6.13 -7.29 18.27
N SER A 176 5.41 -8.23 17.68
CA SER A 176 5.03 -9.48 18.34
C SER A 176 6.02 -10.60 17.97
N PRO A 177 6.33 -11.52 18.89
CA PRO A 177 7.07 -12.74 18.58
C PRO A 177 6.22 -13.77 17.80
N LEU A 178 4.90 -13.59 17.75
CA LEU A 178 3.99 -14.50 17.08
C LEU A 178 3.99 -14.30 15.56
N HIS A 179 3.81 -15.41 14.85
CA HIS A 179 3.62 -15.41 13.41
C HIS A 179 2.30 -14.73 13.00
N PHE A 180 2.23 -14.20 11.78
CA PHE A 180 1.06 -13.42 11.34
C PHE A 180 -0.23 -14.24 11.28
N TRP A 181 -0.16 -15.53 10.95
CA TRP A 181 -1.34 -16.41 10.88
C TRP A 181 -1.94 -16.70 12.26
N SER A 182 -1.14 -16.69 13.31
CA SER A 182 -1.60 -16.82 14.70
C SER A 182 -2.23 -15.53 15.23
N ARG A 183 -2.11 -14.42 14.50
CA ARG A 183 -2.65 -13.11 14.84
C ARG A 183 -3.88 -12.72 14.01
N LEU A 184 -4.44 -13.67 13.25
CA LEU A 184 -5.63 -13.42 12.44
C LEU A 184 -6.85 -13.19 13.35
N PRO A 185 -7.61 -12.11 13.13
CA PRO A 185 -8.84 -11.87 13.88
C PRO A 185 -9.92 -12.89 13.48
N PRO A 186 -10.91 -13.17 14.36
CA PRO A 186 -11.98 -14.12 14.06
C PRO A 186 -12.79 -13.66 12.84
N PHE A 187 -12.96 -14.56 11.86
CA PHE A 187 -13.54 -14.22 10.56
C PHE A 187 -14.92 -13.57 10.66
N ARG A 188 -15.87 -14.18 11.37
CA ARG A 188 -17.26 -13.70 11.46
C ARG A 188 -17.34 -12.26 11.98
N ARG A 189 -16.66 -11.99 13.10
CA ARG A 189 -16.58 -10.64 13.68
C ARG A 189 -15.94 -9.64 12.73
N THR A 190 -14.83 -10.04 12.10
CA THR A 190 -14.12 -9.19 11.15
C THR A 190 -15.01 -8.84 9.96
N PHE A 191 -15.68 -9.84 9.39
CA PHE A 191 -16.61 -9.69 8.28
C PHE A 191 -17.76 -8.76 8.66
N ASP A 192 -18.45 -9.02 9.78
CA ASP A 192 -19.60 -8.23 10.23
C ASP A 192 -19.26 -6.75 10.43
N ALA A 193 -18.05 -6.47 10.92
CA ALA A 193 -17.55 -5.11 11.14
C ALA A 193 -17.13 -4.40 9.84
N THR A 194 -16.48 -5.11 8.91
CA THR A 194 -15.74 -4.48 7.81
C THR A 194 -16.41 -4.61 6.44
N TRP A 195 -17.39 -5.52 6.25
CA TRP A 195 -17.94 -5.82 4.92
C TRP A 195 -18.43 -4.56 4.19
N LYS A 196 -19.11 -3.64 4.89
CA LYS A 196 -19.58 -2.38 4.30
C LYS A 196 -18.42 -1.52 3.80
N ALA A 197 -17.40 -1.36 4.63
CA ALA A 197 -16.23 -0.55 4.30
C ALA A 197 -15.43 -1.18 3.14
N VAL A 198 -15.31 -2.52 3.12
CA VAL A 198 -14.67 -3.27 2.04
C VAL A 198 -15.43 -3.10 0.73
N THR A 199 -16.77 -3.23 0.74
CA THR A 199 -17.61 -3.05 -0.45
C THR A 199 -17.54 -1.61 -0.97
N ILE A 200 -17.58 -0.60 -0.10
CA ILE A 200 -17.44 0.81 -0.49
C ILE A 200 -16.07 1.06 -1.13
N PHE A 201 -14.99 0.54 -0.52
CA PHE A 201 -13.65 0.67 -1.07
C PHE A 201 -13.45 -0.07 -2.39
N TRP A 202 -14.01 -1.27 -2.51
CA TRP A 202 -14.03 -2.01 -3.76
C TRP A 202 -14.76 -1.21 -4.86
N PHE A 203 -15.95 -0.70 -4.57
CA PHE A 203 -16.73 0.11 -5.51
C PHE A 203 -15.96 1.37 -5.92
N ALA A 204 -15.33 2.06 -4.96
CA ALA A 204 -14.47 3.21 -5.22
C ALA A 204 -13.31 2.88 -6.19
N ARG A 205 -12.69 1.71 -6.05
CA ARG A 205 -11.64 1.23 -6.96
C ARG A 205 -12.17 0.92 -8.35
N GLU A 206 -13.33 0.28 -8.46
CA GLU A 206 -13.94 0.00 -9.77
C GLU A 206 -14.37 1.28 -10.49
N VAL A 207 -14.99 2.22 -9.77
CA VAL A 207 -15.32 3.55 -10.33
C VAL A 207 -14.05 4.25 -10.83
N ALA A 208 -13.00 4.30 -10.00
CA ALA A 208 -11.75 4.94 -10.40
C ALA A 208 -10.98 4.18 -11.50
N ARG A 209 -11.29 2.90 -11.74
CA ARG A 209 -10.79 2.14 -12.88
C ARG A 209 -11.56 2.51 -14.15
N PHE A 210 -12.90 2.44 -14.12
CA PHE A 210 -13.73 2.60 -15.31
C PHE A 210 -13.90 4.04 -15.77
N VAL A 211 -13.94 5.01 -14.85
CA VAL A 211 -14.17 6.43 -15.19
C VAL A 211 -13.07 7.00 -16.11
N PRO A 212 -11.77 6.80 -15.85
CA PRO A 212 -10.72 7.21 -16.79
C PRO A 212 -10.81 6.55 -18.16
N PHE A 213 -11.16 5.26 -18.23
CA PHE A 213 -11.38 4.57 -19.51
C PHE A 213 -12.56 5.15 -20.28
N ALA A 214 -13.68 5.42 -19.59
CA ALA A 214 -14.83 6.07 -20.19
C ALA A 214 -14.48 7.49 -20.68
N ALA A 215 -13.72 8.26 -19.90
CA ALA A 215 -13.25 9.58 -20.31
C ALA A 215 -12.35 9.49 -21.55
N ALA A 216 -11.40 8.55 -21.59
CA ALA A 216 -10.54 8.33 -22.74
C ALA A 216 -11.34 7.95 -23.99
N PHE A 217 -12.36 7.09 -23.84
CA PHE A 217 -13.26 6.68 -24.91
C PHE A 217 -14.10 7.86 -25.45
N ILE A 218 -14.72 8.66 -24.57
CA ILE A 218 -15.53 9.82 -24.94
C ILE A 218 -14.69 10.88 -25.66
N LEU A 219 -13.44 11.09 -25.23
CA LEU A 219 -12.51 12.03 -25.87
C LEU A 219 -11.95 11.50 -27.20
N GLY A 220 -12.26 10.24 -27.58
CA GLY A 220 -11.71 9.59 -28.76
C GLY A 220 -10.19 9.48 -28.70
N LEU A 221 -9.63 9.24 -27.51
CA LEU A 221 -8.19 9.09 -27.34
C LEU A 221 -7.77 7.72 -27.90
N GLN A 222 -7.24 7.73 -29.12
CA GLN A 222 -6.62 6.55 -29.72
C GLN A 222 -5.21 6.44 -29.15
N MET A 223 -4.95 5.36 -28.40
CA MET A 223 -3.58 5.06 -28.00
C MET A 223 -2.76 4.80 -29.27
N PRO A 224 -1.55 5.38 -29.41
CA PRO A 224 -0.66 5.04 -30.51
C PRO A 224 -0.50 3.52 -30.55
N LYS A 225 -0.60 2.92 -31.73
CA LYS A 225 -0.32 1.49 -31.89
C LYS A 225 1.14 1.26 -31.55
N THR A 226 1.42 0.83 -30.32
CA THR A 226 2.76 0.44 -29.90
C THR A 226 2.98 -1.03 -30.23
N GLY A 227 3.13 -1.34 -31.52
CA GLY A 227 3.71 -2.61 -31.93
C GLY A 227 5.20 -2.62 -31.58
N LEU A 228 5.74 -3.76 -31.13
CA LEU A 228 7.18 -3.91 -30.83
C LEU A 228 8.10 -3.58 -32.03
N ASN A 229 7.55 -3.57 -33.25
CA ASN A 229 8.26 -3.29 -34.51
C ASN A 229 7.63 -2.14 -35.35
N GLU A 230 6.61 -1.45 -34.85
CA GLU A 230 6.04 -0.30 -35.56
C GLU A 230 6.73 0.98 -35.08
N PRO A 231 7.32 1.80 -35.98
CA PRO A 231 7.87 3.08 -35.59
C PRO A 231 6.74 3.91 -34.97
N MET A 232 6.97 4.36 -33.73
CA MET A 232 6.02 5.21 -33.03
C MET A 232 5.75 6.43 -33.90
N ASP A 233 4.52 6.55 -34.39
CA ASP A 233 4.15 7.66 -35.25
C ASP A 233 4.17 8.95 -34.43
N MET A 234 5.30 9.66 -34.50
CA MET A 234 5.51 10.92 -33.78
C MET A 234 4.50 11.99 -34.21
N ASN A 235 3.90 11.87 -35.41
CA ASN A 235 2.86 12.77 -35.89
C ASN A 235 1.48 12.49 -35.26
N ALA A 236 1.28 11.29 -34.68
CA ALA A 236 0.08 10.98 -33.91
C ALA A 236 0.09 11.62 -32.50
N MET A 237 1.24 12.13 -32.04
CA MET A 237 1.37 12.92 -30.81
C MET A 237 1.11 14.42 -31.06
N ASP A 238 -0.02 14.71 -31.70
CA ASP A 238 -0.50 16.07 -31.92
C ASP A 238 -0.88 16.76 -30.58
N ALA A 239 -0.93 18.09 -30.56
CA ALA A 239 -1.32 18.88 -29.39
C ALA A 239 -2.69 18.45 -28.83
N SER A 240 -3.61 18.02 -29.70
CA SER A 240 -4.90 17.44 -29.33
C SER A 240 -4.75 16.16 -28.49
N PHE A 241 -3.81 15.29 -28.83
CA PHE A 241 -3.52 14.07 -28.06
C PHE A 241 -2.98 14.40 -26.67
N ILE A 242 -2.07 15.37 -26.56
CA ILE A 242 -1.50 15.81 -25.28
C ILE A 242 -2.59 16.39 -24.37
N VAL A 243 -3.44 17.28 -24.89
CA VAL A 243 -4.53 17.89 -24.11
C VAL A 243 -5.53 16.84 -23.62
N LYS A 244 -5.94 15.91 -24.48
CA LYS A 244 -6.85 14.81 -24.09
C LYS A 244 -6.22 13.90 -23.04
N SER A 245 -4.93 13.56 -23.20
CA SER A 245 -4.18 12.76 -22.24
C SER A 245 -4.09 13.44 -20.87
N LEU A 246 -3.80 14.74 -20.84
CA LEU A 246 -3.79 15.54 -19.60
C LEU A 246 -5.16 15.55 -18.92
N LEU A 247 -6.25 15.64 -19.69
CA LEU A 247 -7.60 15.59 -19.14
C LEU A 247 -7.91 14.22 -18.51
N VAL A 248 -7.54 13.12 -19.15
CA VAL A 248 -7.69 11.76 -18.58
C VAL A 248 -6.85 11.59 -17.32
N ILE A 249 -5.62 12.12 -17.29
CA ILE A 249 -4.77 12.12 -16.09
C ILE A 249 -5.45 12.90 -14.96
N LEU A 250 -6.00 14.08 -15.25
CA LEU A 250 -6.69 14.90 -14.26
C LEU A 250 -7.93 14.19 -13.69
N VAL A 251 -8.72 13.53 -14.55
CA VAL A 251 -9.87 12.71 -14.14
C VAL A 251 -9.41 11.55 -13.24
N THR A 252 -8.32 10.87 -13.60
CA THR A 252 -7.74 9.78 -12.81
C THR A 252 -7.29 10.26 -11.42
N LEU A 253 -6.65 11.42 -11.37
CA LEU A 253 -6.20 12.04 -10.13
C LEU A 253 -7.39 12.46 -9.26
N ALA A 254 -8.42 13.05 -9.86
CA ALA A 254 -9.65 13.43 -9.18
C ALA A 254 -10.36 12.21 -8.58
N CYS A 255 -10.52 11.12 -9.33
CA CYS A 255 -11.07 9.86 -8.81
C CYS A 255 -10.22 9.30 -7.66
N SER A 256 -8.88 9.37 -7.78
CA SER A 256 -8.00 8.91 -6.71
C SER A 256 -8.20 9.72 -5.42
N ILE A 257 -8.22 11.05 -5.51
CA ILE A 257 -8.32 11.94 -4.35
C ILE A 257 -9.70 11.93 -3.72
N PHE A 258 -10.77 12.01 -4.52
CA PHE A 258 -12.13 12.20 -4.02
C PHE A 258 -12.91 10.89 -3.82
N VAL A 259 -12.47 9.78 -4.41
CA VAL A 259 -13.20 8.51 -4.36
C VAL A 259 -12.38 7.44 -3.63
N ILE A 260 -11.15 7.16 -4.10
CA ILE A 260 -10.34 6.08 -3.52
C ILE A 260 -9.86 6.42 -2.10
N ILE A 261 -9.24 7.59 -1.90
CA ILE A 261 -8.64 7.93 -0.59
C ILE A 261 -9.69 7.95 0.53
N PRO A 262 -10.84 8.64 0.40
CA PRO A 262 -11.95 8.58 1.36
C PRO A 262 -12.38 7.18 1.75
N ALA A 263 -12.63 6.32 0.76
CA ALA A 263 -13.05 4.96 1.01
C ALA A 263 -11.96 4.14 1.72
N TYR A 264 -10.68 4.37 1.36
CA TYR A 264 -9.56 3.70 1.99
C TYR A 264 -9.36 4.12 3.45
N VAL A 265 -9.47 5.42 3.75
CA VAL A 265 -9.40 5.97 5.11
C VAL A 265 -10.43 5.28 6.00
N VAL A 266 -11.68 5.21 5.54
CA VAL A 266 -12.76 4.57 6.31
C VAL A 266 -12.48 3.09 6.52
N LEU A 267 -12.06 2.36 5.49
CA LEU A 267 -11.71 0.94 5.61
C LEU A 267 -10.60 0.70 6.63
N VAL A 268 -9.48 1.43 6.52
CA VAL A 268 -8.33 1.26 7.42
C VAL A 268 -8.71 1.58 8.86
N ARG A 269 -9.49 2.65 9.09
CA ARG A 269 -9.94 3.02 10.43
C ARG A 269 -10.89 1.99 11.04
N VAL A 270 -11.84 1.47 10.28
CA VAL A 270 -12.72 0.37 10.74
C VAL A 270 -11.89 -0.87 11.06
N GLN A 271 -10.92 -1.24 10.22
CA GLN A 271 -10.01 -2.36 10.48
C GLN A 271 -9.14 -2.15 11.73
N ALA A 272 -8.61 -0.95 11.92
CA ALA A 272 -7.82 -0.59 13.10
C ALA A 272 -8.64 -0.66 14.39
N SER A 273 -9.94 -0.33 14.34
CA SER A 273 -10.84 -0.42 15.50
C SER A 273 -11.04 -1.84 16.03
N LEU A 274 -10.77 -2.86 15.20
CA LEU A 274 -10.84 -4.27 15.59
C LEU A 274 -9.58 -4.77 16.31
N LEU A 275 -8.58 -3.91 16.52
CA LEU A 275 -7.36 -4.29 17.23
C LEU A 275 -7.70 -4.67 18.68
N PRO A 276 -7.31 -5.87 19.15
CA PRO A 276 -7.57 -6.30 20.53
C PRO A 276 -6.99 -5.33 21.56
N VAL A 277 -7.64 -5.21 22.72
CA VAL A 277 -7.25 -4.22 23.73
C VAL A 277 -5.87 -4.49 24.32
N GLU A 278 -5.46 -5.76 24.31
CA GLU A 278 -4.19 -6.26 24.86
C GLU A 278 -2.99 -5.90 23.98
N GLN A 279 -3.20 -5.56 22.71
CA GLN A 279 -2.09 -5.23 21.79
C GLN A 279 -1.83 -3.74 21.79
N SER A 280 -0.67 -3.28 22.26
CA SER A 280 -0.29 -1.85 22.20
C SER A 280 0.04 -1.40 20.77
N THR A 281 -0.23 -0.12 20.48
CA THR A 281 0.06 0.52 19.19
C THR A 281 1.31 1.37 19.25
N ILE A 282 2.12 1.33 18.19
CA ILE A 282 3.34 2.17 18.10
C ILE A 282 3.04 3.65 17.83
N ILE A 283 1.82 3.95 17.42
CA ILE A 283 1.31 5.30 17.17
C ILE A 283 0.17 5.60 18.14
N PRO A 284 -0.02 6.85 18.58
CA PRO A 284 -1.21 7.25 19.32
C PRO A 284 -2.45 6.93 18.47
N PHE A 285 -3.30 6.04 18.96
CA PHE A 285 -4.50 5.59 18.29
C PHE A 285 -5.67 5.65 19.26
N ASP A 286 -6.68 6.44 18.91
CA ASP A 286 -7.92 6.49 19.66
C ASP A 286 -8.83 5.33 19.27
N ARG A 287 -8.92 4.34 20.16
CA ARG A 287 -9.78 3.16 20.01
C ARG A 287 -11.25 3.46 20.25
N SER A 288 -11.55 4.53 20.97
CA SER A 288 -12.92 4.93 21.31
C SER A 288 -13.57 5.76 20.22
N PHE A 289 -12.80 6.28 19.25
CA PHE A 289 -13.28 7.18 18.19
C PHE A 289 -14.08 8.35 18.77
N GLU A 290 -13.44 9.12 19.64
CA GLU A 290 -14.02 10.22 20.42
C GLU A 290 -15.18 9.75 21.33
N GLY A 291 -15.05 8.56 21.91
CA GLY A 291 -16.06 7.95 22.80
C GLY A 291 -17.29 7.35 22.09
N LYS A 292 -17.29 7.27 20.76
CA LYS A 292 -18.42 6.69 19.98
C LYS A 292 -18.42 5.17 19.92
N VAL A 293 -17.28 4.54 20.17
CA VAL A 293 -17.13 3.09 20.18
C VAL A 293 -17.05 2.60 21.63
N GLU A 294 -18.14 1.99 22.07
CA GLU A 294 -18.19 1.32 23.36
C GLU A 294 -17.48 -0.05 23.28
N PRO A 295 -16.59 -0.37 24.24
CA PRO A 295 -15.97 -1.69 24.34
C PRO A 295 -17.00 -2.81 24.47
N GLU A 296 -16.67 -3.98 23.96
CA GLU A 296 -17.53 -5.18 24.10
C GLU A 296 -17.72 -5.57 25.57
N VAL A 297 -16.72 -5.29 26.41
CA VAL A 297 -16.76 -5.56 27.86
C VAL A 297 -17.91 -4.81 28.56
N VAL A 298 -18.38 -3.69 27.98
CA VAL A 298 -19.52 -2.91 28.49
C VAL A 298 -20.82 -3.12 27.68
N GLY A 299 -20.86 -4.12 26.78
CA GLY A 299 -22.04 -4.43 25.96
C GLY A 299 -22.11 -3.72 24.61
N GLY A 300 -21.06 -2.97 24.24
CA GLY A 300 -20.95 -2.30 22.95
C GLY A 300 -20.54 -3.23 21.81
N LYS A 301 -20.58 -2.73 20.57
CA LYS A 301 -20.13 -3.50 19.39
C LYS A 301 -18.62 -3.78 19.38
N GLY A 302 -17.83 -2.98 20.11
CA GLY A 302 -16.37 -3.14 20.17
C GLY A 302 -15.63 -2.90 18.85
N TYR A 303 -16.24 -2.18 17.91
CA TYR A 303 -15.62 -1.71 16.66
C TYR A 303 -16.33 -0.46 16.13
N ALA A 304 -15.62 0.35 15.32
CA ALA A 304 -16.14 1.56 14.70
C ALA A 304 -17.01 1.23 13.48
N THR A 305 -18.14 1.94 13.31
CA THR A 305 -18.91 1.86 12.06
C THR A 305 -18.29 2.74 10.97
N VAL A 306 -18.70 2.52 9.71
CA VAL A 306 -18.33 3.35 8.55
C VAL A 306 -18.61 4.84 8.83
N THR A 307 -19.74 5.15 9.45
CA THR A 307 -20.14 6.53 9.77
C THR A 307 -19.24 7.13 10.84
N ASP A 308 -18.94 6.38 11.90
CA ASP A 308 -18.08 6.85 12.99
C ASP A 308 -16.65 7.11 12.48
N ALA A 309 -16.13 6.18 11.68
CA ALA A 309 -14.82 6.29 11.04
C ALA A 309 -14.72 7.42 10.01
N TRP A 310 -15.83 7.88 9.44
CA TRP A 310 -15.85 9.05 8.56
C TRP A 310 -15.93 10.36 9.35
N VAL A 311 -16.90 10.47 10.26
CA VAL A 311 -17.23 11.71 10.96
C VAL A 311 -16.11 12.15 11.91
N THR A 312 -15.42 11.20 12.55
CA THR A 312 -14.32 11.49 13.48
C THR A 312 -13.00 11.81 12.77
N PHE A 313 -12.95 11.84 11.43
CA PHE A 313 -11.73 12.19 10.71
C PHE A 313 -11.68 13.70 10.48
N SER A 314 -10.85 14.40 11.26
CA SER A 314 -10.77 15.86 11.26
C SER A 314 -10.27 16.43 9.92
N ARG A 315 -10.61 17.69 9.63
CA ARG A 315 -10.11 18.42 8.45
C ARG A 315 -8.58 18.59 8.47
N SER A 316 -7.97 18.69 9.65
CA SER A 316 -6.51 18.71 9.85
C SER A 316 -5.89 17.38 9.42
N SER A 317 -6.46 16.25 9.84
CA SER A 317 -6.01 14.91 9.44
C SER A 317 -6.09 14.73 7.93
N TRP A 318 -7.17 15.20 7.30
CA TRP A 318 -7.32 15.23 5.84
C TRP A 318 -6.20 15.99 5.13
N ARG A 319 -5.89 17.22 5.58
CA ARG A 319 -4.82 18.03 4.98
C ARG A 319 -3.46 17.36 5.13
N ARG A 320 -3.18 16.76 6.31
CA ARG A 320 -1.94 16.02 6.57
C ARG A 320 -1.82 14.81 5.66
N LEU A 321 -2.89 14.02 5.54
CA LEU A 321 -2.94 12.84 4.68
C LEU A 321 -2.73 13.21 3.21
N LEU A 322 -3.44 14.23 2.70
CA LEU A 322 -3.28 14.69 1.32
C LEU A 322 -1.86 15.20 1.05
N THR A 323 -1.30 15.96 1.99
CA THR A 323 0.11 16.41 1.91
C THR A 323 1.08 15.24 1.87
N LEU A 324 0.80 14.17 2.63
CA LEU A 324 1.59 12.94 2.59
C LEU A 324 1.50 12.30 1.19
N TYR A 325 0.31 12.17 0.61
CA TYR A 325 0.12 11.65 -0.74
C TYR A 325 0.82 12.47 -1.82
N VAL A 326 0.76 13.81 -1.75
CA VAL A 326 1.49 14.69 -2.68
C VAL A 326 3.00 14.46 -2.58
N LYS A 327 3.54 14.35 -1.35
CA LYS A 327 4.97 14.04 -1.14
C LYS A 327 5.34 12.67 -1.72
N MET A 328 4.50 11.65 -1.55
CA MET A 328 4.71 10.34 -2.15
C MET A 328 4.73 10.41 -3.66
N PHE A 329 3.76 11.11 -4.25
CA PHE A 329 3.65 11.26 -5.69
C PHE A 329 4.89 11.92 -6.29
N LEU A 330 5.35 13.04 -5.70
CA LEU A 330 6.57 13.72 -6.13
C LEU A 330 7.82 12.83 -5.98
N LEU A 331 7.91 12.09 -4.87
CA LEU A 331 9.03 11.18 -4.64
C LEU A 331 9.01 10.02 -5.66
N SER A 332 7.84 9.47 -5.99
CA SER A 332 7.68 8.41 -6.98
C SER A 332 8.03 8.88 -8.39
N ILE A 333 7.65 10.11 -8.77
CA ILE A 333 8.08 10.71 -10.04
C ILE A 333 9.61 10.86 -10.06
N GLY A 334 10.19 11.40 -8.99
CA GLY A 334 11.65 11.55 -8.88
C GLY A 334 12.37 10.20 -9.01
N ALA A 335 11.88 9.16 -8.33
CA ALA A 335 12.43 7.82 -8.44
C ALA A 335 12.31 7.25 -9.85
N LEU A 336 11.15 7.43 -10.50
CA LEU A 336 10.95 7.01 -11.89
C LEU A 336 11.93 7.70 -12.83
N LEU A 337 12.10 9.03 -12.72
CA LEU A 337 13.03 9.78 -13.55
C LEU A 337 14.48 9.34 -13.35
N VAL A 338 14.89 9.09 -12.11
CA VAL A 338 16.24 8.59 -11.79
C VAL A 338 16.43 7.18 -12.35
N SER A 339 15.47 6.28 -12.15
CA SER A 339 15.51 4.92 -12.71
C SER A 339 15.57 4.96 -14.24
N SER A 340 14.76 5.78 -14.90
CA SER A 340 14.81 5.95 -16.36
C SER A 340 16.15 6.53 -16.84
N ALA A 341 16.72 7.50 -16.13
CA ALA A 341 18.02 8.09 -16.44
C ALA A 341 19.18 7.09 -16.32
N ILE A 342 19.03 6.02 -15.54
CA ILE A 342 20.00 4.93 -15.41
C ILE A 342 19.77 3.86 -16.49
N ILE A 343 18.52 3.38 -16.59
CA ILE A 343 18.15 2.25 -17.46
C ILE A 343 18.26 2.59 -18.94
N VAL A 344 17.85 3.79 -19.36
CA VAL A 344 17.83 4.15 -20.79
C VAL A 344 19.25 4.18 -21.38
N PRO A 345 20.25 4.85 -20.78
CA PRO A 345 21.63 4.78 -21.26
C PRO A 345 22.21 3.36 -21.24
N GLN A 346 21.94 2.57 -20.20
CA GLN A 346 22.38 1.17 -20.13
C GLN A 346 21.81 0.34 -21.28
N ALA A 347 20.51 0.47 -21.54
CA ALA A 347 19.84 -0.22 -22.65
C ALA A 347 20.41 0.17 -24.01
N VAL A 348 20.65 1.47 -24.25
CA VAL A 348 21.28 1.97 -25.48
C VAL A 348 22.71 1.43 -25.61
N PHE A 349 23.46 1.38 -24.52
CA PHE A 349 24.84 0.90 -24.52
C PHE A 349 24.92 -0.62 -24.81
N ILE A 350 24.02 -1.41 -24.21
CA ILE A 350 23.89 -2.86 -24.49
C ILE A 350 23.48 -3.09 -25.94
N ALA A 351 22.48 -2.35 -26.44
CA ALA A 351 22.01 -2.48 -27.82
C ALA A 351 23.13 -2.22 -28.82
N LYS A 352 23.96 -1.18 -28.61
CA LYS A 352 25.12 -0.86 -29.46
C LYS A 352 26.18 -1.96 -29.50
N HIS A 353 26.30 -2.78 -28.47
CA HIS A 353 27.30 -3.85 -28.37
C HIS A 353 26.74 -5.24 -28.69
N SER A 354 25.43 -5.35 -28.94
CA SER A 354 24.81 -6.61 -29.36
C SER A 354 25.23 -6.97 -30.79
N LYS A 355 25.50 -8.27 -31.01
CA LYS A 355 25.88 -8.77 -32.34
C LYS A 355 24.68 -9.44 -32.99
N GLN A 356 24.48 -9.18 -34.27
CA GLN A 356 23.46 -9.89 -35.03
C GLN A 356 23.93 -11.32 -35.28
N VAL A 357 23.16 -12.30 -34.81
CA VAL A 357 23.32 -13.71 -35.12
C VAL A 357 22.80 -13.93 -36.54
N ARG A 358 23.63 -14.53 -37.38
CA ARG A 358 23.33 -14.81 -38.78
C ARG A 358 22.74 -16.20 -38.94
#